data_AF-A0A3D1LLX8-F1
#
_entry.id   AF-A0A3D1LLX8-F1
#
_cell.length_a   1.000
_cell.length_b   1.000
_cell.length_c   1.000
_cell.angle_alpha   90.00
_cell.angle_beta   90.00
_cell.angle_gamma   90.00
#
_symmetry.space_group_name_H-M   'P 1'
#
loop_
_entity.id
_entity.type
_entity.pdbx_description
1 polymer ?
#
loop_
_entity_poly.entity_id
_entity_poly.type
_entity_poly.pdbx_seq_one_letter_code
_entity_poly.pdbx_strand_id
1 'polypeptide(L)'
;MLSNSNIITTIELSSGLCITLSDETRHYFGGYYHVKVLAHCNVALDRMFFENEVQYLDALDKLGQSVVFERVLEKMAVPEQDIISVRNQLVDSFKNTAISYLTTPDFERRFVRNEYRAILGKSVKKHASRVF
;
A
#
# COMPACT_ATOMS: atom_id res chain seq x y z
N MET A 1 1.20 13.37 8.31
CA MET A 1 1.48 12.75 9.64
C MET A 1 0.41 11.70 9.87
N LEU A 2 0.74 10.41 9.79
CA LEU A 2 -0.19 9.35 10.21
C LEU A 2 -0.10 9.25 11.74
N SER A 3 -0.95 9.99 12.42
CA SER A 3 -1.05 10.05 13.89
C SER A 3 -2.17 9.14 14.38
N ASN A 4 -1.80 7.96 14.89
CA ASN A 4 -2.37 7.21 16.03
C ASN A 4 -2.06 5.71 15.85
N SER A 5 -1.15 5.18 16.66
CA SER A 5 -0.62 3.82 16.55
C SER A 5 -1.61 2.75 16.99
N ASN A 6 -2.53 2.36 16.11
CA ASN A 6 -3.25 1.07 16.19
C ASN A 6 -2.51 -0.01 15.39
N ILE A 7 -1.19 -0.12 15.55
CA ILE A 7 -0.40 -1.14 14.87
C ILE A 7 -0.81 -2.50 15.43
N ILE A 8 -1.30 -3.37 14.55
CA ILE A 8 -1.60 -4.77 14.86
C ILE A 8 -0.30 -5.56 14.87
N THR A 9 0.49 -5.44 13.79
CA THR A 9 1.76 -6.16 13.63
C THR A 9 2.60 -5.53 12.52
N THR A 10 3.90 -5.86 12.51
CA THR A 10 4.81 -5.56 11.40
C THR A 10 5.38 -6.88 10.89
N ILE A 11 5.38 -7.04 9.57
CA ILE A 11 5.89 -8.21 8.87
C ILE A 11 7.16 -7.80 8.13
N GLU A 12 8.29 -8.37 8.51
CA GLU A 12 9.55 -8.21 7.79
C GLU A 12 9.61 -9.23 6.65
N LEU A 13 9.83 -8.74 5.43
CA LEU A 13 10.02 -9.58 4.25
C LEU A 13 11.49 -9.96 4.10
N SER A 14 11.77 -11.01 3.32
CA SER A 14 13.14 -11.41 3.00
C SER A 14 13.95 -10.36 2.23
N SER A 15 13.30 -9.35 1.63
CA SER A 15 13.99 -8.21 1.02
C SER A 15 14.44 -7.15 2.04
N GLY A 16 14.04 -7.27 3.31
CA GLY A 16 14.22 -6.24 4.34
C GLY A 16 13.10 -5.19 4.37
N LEU A 17 12.12 -5.27 3.47
CA LEU A 17 10.94 -4.41 3.49
C LEU A 17 10.02 -4.77 4.67
N CYS A 18 9.58 -3.77 5.43
CA CYS A 18 8.69 -3.96 6.58
C CYS A 18 7.27 -3.49 6.25
N ILE A 19 6.31 -4.41 6.26
CA ILE A 19 4.89 -4.10 6.08
C ILE A 19 4.23 -3.95 7.44
N THR A 20 3.70 -2.77 7.72
CA THR A 20 2.90 -2.51 8.90
C THR A 20 1.43 -2.77 8.61
N LEU A 21 0.76 -3.49 9.50
CA LEU A 21 -0.69 -3.66 9.50
C LEU A 21 -1.27 -2.84 10.65
N SER A 22 -2.10 -1.84 10.34
CA SER A 22 -2.80 -1.03 11.34
C SER A 22 -4.31 -1.28 11.32
N ASP A 23 -4.94 -1.19 12.49
CA ASP A 23 -6.38 -1.24 12.68
C ASP A 23 -7.00 0.15 12.47
N GLU A 24 -7.84 0.25 11.46
CA GLU A 24 -8.59 1.46 11.07
C GLU A 24 -10.11 1.21 11.24
N THR A 25 -10.48 0.25 12.09
CA THR A 25 -11.87 -0.10 12.37
C THR A 25 -12.62 1.10 12.95
N ARG A 26 -13.83 1.33 12.43
CA ARG A 26 -14.70 2.40 12.88
C ARG A 26 -16.14 1.95 13.02
N HIS A 27 -16.88 2.63 13.90
CA HIS A 27 -18.32 2.48 13.99
C HIS A 27 -18.98 2.81 12.64
N TYR A 28 -19.96 2.02 12.23
CA TYR A 28 -20.66 2.20 10.96
C TYR A 28 -22.12 2.59 11.18
N PHE A 29 -22.92 1.71 11.80
CA PHE A 29 -24.33 1.96 12.08
C PHE A 29 -24.87 0.98 13.14
N GLY A 30 -25.62 1.46 14.12
CA GLY A 30 -26.15 0.60 15.19
C GLY A 30 -25.05 -0.18 15.91
N GLY A 31 -25.27 -1.44 16.27
CA GLY A 31 -24.23 -2.32 16.84
C GLY A 31 -23.20 -2.84 15.81
N TYR A 32 -23.09 -2.22 14.63
CA TYR A 32 -22.25 -2.69 13.53
C TYR A 32 -21.11 -1.73 13.19
N TYR A 33 -20.00 -2.33 12.80
CA TYR A 33 -18.72 -1.69 12.53
C TYR A 33 -18.21 -1.98 11.12
N HIS A 34 -17.42 -1.05 10.58
CA HIS A 34 -16.55 -1.25 9.44
C HIS A 34 -15.19 -1.68 9.97
N VAL A 35 -14.90 -2.98 9.91
CA VAL A 35 -13.61 -3.51 10.30
C VAL A 35 -12.65 -3.31 9.14
N LYS A 36 -11.58 -2.54 9.37
CA LYS A 36 -10.61 -2.16 8.34
C LYS A 36 -9.21 -2.39 8.89
N VAL A 37 -8.39 -3.10 8.12
CA VAL A 37 -6.95 -3.24 8.35
C VAL A 37 -6.22 -2.63 7.17
N LEU A 38 -5.29 -1.73 7.45
CA LEU A 38 -4.43 -1.12 6.45
C LEU A 38 -3.06 -1.81 6.46
N ALA A 39 -2.71 -2.49 5.37
CA ALA A 39 -1.35 -2.98 5.17
C ALA A 39 -0.57 -1.93 4.37
N HIS A 40 0.54 -1.42 4.91
CA HIS A 40 1.30 -0.38 4.24
C HIS A 40 2.81 -0.46 4.50
N CYS A 41 3.59 0.06 3.54
CA CYS A 41 5.04 0.27 3.70
C CYS A 41 5.54 1.34 2.71
N ASN A 42 6.70 1.91 3.00
CA ASN A 42 7.42 2.76 2.05
C ASN A 42 8.39 1.91 1.24
N VAL A 43 8.27 1.94 -0.08
CA VAL A 43 9.21 1.32 -1.00
C VAL A 43 10.13 2.41 -1.53
N ALA A 44 11.41 2.34 -1.17
CA ALA A 44 12.41 3.31 -1.60
C ALA A 44 12.66 3.24 -3.11
N LEU A 45 12.95 4.39 -3.72
CA LEU A 45 13.42 4.42 -5.10
C LEU A 45 14.90 4.05 -5.14
N ASP A 46 15.22 2.99 -5.88
CA ASP A 46 16.60 2.61 -6.19
C ASP A 46 16.92 2.95 -7.65
N ARG A 47 18.10 3.53 -7.91
CA ARG A 47 18.59 3.83 -9.26
C ARG A 47 18.61 2.59 -10.16
N MET A 48 18.89 1.40 -9.59
CA MET A 48 18.90 0.12 -10.30
C MET A 48 17.52 -0.33 -10.80
N PHE A 49 16.44 0.34 -10.41
CA PHE A 49 15.10 0.06 -10.92
C PHE A 49 14.82 0.69 -12.29
N PHE A 50 15.68 1.59 -12.75
CA PHE A 50 15.48 2.39 -13.95
C PHE A 50 16.52 2.10 -15.03
N GLU A 51 16.17 2.39 -16.28
CA GLU A 51 17.03 2.09 -17.43
C GLU A 51 18.24 3.02 -17.53
N ASN A 52 18.11 4.26 -17.05
CA ASN A 52 19.16 5.26 -17.05
C ASN A 52 18.94 6.32 -15.96
N GLU A 53 19.96 7.15 -15.76
CA GLU A 53 19.97 8.20 -14.75
C GLU A 53 18.91 9.28 -14.97
N VAL A 54 18.65 9.64 -16.23
CA VAL A 54 17.62 10.62 -16.58
C VAL A 54 16.24 10.15 -16.12
N GLN A 55 15.92 8.87 -16.35
CA GLN A 55 14.65 8.28 -15.92
C GLN A 55 14.54 8.20 -14.39
N TYR A 56 15.63 7.85 -13.70
CA TYR A 56 15.66 7.84 -12.23
C TYR A 56 15.43 9.22 -11.63
N LEU A 57 16.10 10.26 -12.16
CA LEU A 57 15.93 11.63 -11.69
C LEU A 57 14.52 12.17 -11.96
N ASP A 58 13.92 11.87 -13.11
CA ASP A 58 12.53 12.25 -13.39
C ASP A 58 11.54 11.55 -12.44
N ALA A 59 11.80 10.28 -12.10
CA ALA A 59 11.00 9.54 -11.13
C ALA A 59 11.13 10.12 -9.72
N LEU A 60 12.34 10.49 -9.28
CA LEU A 60 12.57 11.16 -7.99
C LEU A 60 11.82 12.50 -7.91
N ASP A 61 11.85 13.31 -8.97
CA ASP A 61 11.13 14.59 -9.03
C ASP A 61 9.60 14.41 -8.88
N LYS A 62 9.04 13.36 -9.50
CA LYS A 62 7.59 13.14 -9.53
C LYS A 62 7.05 12.36 -8.35
N LEU A 63 7.79 11.38 -7.86
CA LEU A 63 7.35 10.45 -6.82
C LEU A 63 7.97 10.76 -5.45
N GLY A 64 9.07 11.50 -5.40
CA GLY A 64 9.89 11.64 -4.20
C GLY A 64 10.83 10.45 -3.99
N GLN A 65 11.37 10.31 -2.78
CA GLN A 65 12.38 9.29 -2.44
C GLN A 65 11.80 7.88 -2.24
N SER A 66 10.49 7.77 -2.04
CA SER A 66 9.79 6.51 -1.83
C SER A 66 8.35 6.59 -2.30
N VAL A 67 7.78 5.47 -2.69
CA VAL A 67 6.34 5.31 -2.95
C VAL A 67 5.70 4.48 -1.85
N VAL A 68 4.48 4.84 -1.46
CA VAL A 68 3.72 4.09 -0.45
C VAL A 68 3.02 2.92 -1.13
N PHE A 69 3.37 1.70 -0.73
CA PHE A 69 2.51 0.55 -0.96
C PHE A 69 1.40 0.57 0.09
N GLU A 70 0.16 0.48 -0.37
CA GLU A 70 -1.01 0.42 0.50
C GLU A 70 -2.00 -0.64 0.00
N ARG A 71 -2.54 -1.42 0.92
CA ARG A 71 -3.64 -2.34 0.66
C ARG A 71 -4.65 -2.29 1.79
N VAL A 72 -5.90 -2.02 1.43
CA VAL A 72 -7.04 -2.05 2.34
C VAL A 72 -7.61 -3.46 2.41
N LEU A 73 -7.79 -3.97 3.63
CA LEU A 73 -8.48 -5.21 3.94
C LEU A 73 -9.69 -4.84 4.79
N GLU A 74 -10.89 -5.20 4.37
CA GLU A 74 -12.08 -4.71 5.08
C GLU A 74 -13.28 -5.64 5.02
N LYS A 75 -14.14 -5.47 6.03
CA LYS A 75 -15.47 -6.07 6.08
C LYS A 75 -16.44 -5.06 6.70
N MET A 76 -17.57 -4.87 6.02
CA MET A 76 -18.65 -3.98 6.46
C MET A 76 -19.65 -4.73 7.32
N ALA A 77 -20.43 -3.95 8.08
CA ALA A 77 -21.57 -4.45 8.86
C ALA A 77 -21.19 -5.61 9.80
N VAL A 78 -20.07 -5.49 10.50
CA VAL A 78 -19.59 -6.49 11.45
C VAL A 78 -20.19 -6.20 12.84
N PRO A 79 -20.90 -7.15 13.47
CA PRO A 79 -21.35 -6.97 14.85
C PRO A 79 -20.19 -6.69 15.80
N GLU A 80 -20.42 -5.89 16.83
CA GLU A 80 -19.39 -5.51 17.80
C GLU A 80 -18.62 -6.70 18.39
N GLN A 81 -19.35 -7.76 18.75
CA GLN A 81 -18.76 -8.98 19.32
C GLN A 81 -17.82 -9.73 18.35
N ASP A 82 -17.93 -9.48 17.05
CA ASP A 82 -17.19 -10.18 16.00
C ASP A 82 -15.96 -9.41 15.48
N ILE A 83 -15.77 -8.15 15.91
CA ILE A 83 -14.70 -7.26 15.39
C ILE A 83 -13.33 -7.94 15.45
N ILE A 84 -12.96 -8.49 16.61
CA ILE A 84 -11.63 -9.09 16.82
C ILE A 84 -11.44 -10.31 15.92
N SER A 85 -12.45 -11.17 15.83
CA SER A 85 -12.41 -12.38 15.00
C SER A 85 -12.25 -12.02 13.52
N VAL A 86 -13.05 -11.07 13.02
CA VAL A 86 -12.97 -10.61 11.64
C VAL A 86 -11.62 -9.94 11.35
N ARG A 87 -11.11 -9.11 12.25
CA ARG A 87 -9.80 -8.47 12.08
C ARG A 87 -8.68 -9.51 11.95
N ASN A 88 -8.68 -10.53 12.81
CA ASN A 88 -7.69 -11.60 12.74
C ASN A 88 -7.79 -12.38 11.43
N GLN A 89 -9.01 -12.68 10.95
CA GLN A 89 -9.22 -13.30 9.64
C GLN A 89 -8.66 -12.47 8.49
N LEU A 90 -8.83 -11.13 8.52
CA LEU A 90 -8.25 -10.24 7.50
C LEU A 90 -6.71 -10.28 7.53
N VAL A 91 -6.12 -10.23 8.72
CA VAL A 91 -4.66 -10.33 8.91
C VAL A 91 -4.13 -11.67 8.40
N ASP A 92 -4.76 -12.77 8.77
CA ASP A 92 -4.33 -14.13 8.36
C ASP A 92 -4.50 -14.33 6.86
N SER A 93 -5.60 -13.84 6.29
CA SER A 93 -5.81 -13.87 4.83
C SER A 93 -4.70 -13.10 4.10
N PHE A 94 -4.32 -11.92 4.58
CA PHE A 94 -3.21 -11.16 4.02
C PHE A 94 -1.89 -11.93 4.09
N LYS A 95 -1.58 -12.51 5.26
CA LYS A 95 -0.36 -13.32 5.46
C LYS A 95 -0.31 -14.50 4.49
N ASN A 96 -1.43 -15.19 4.30
CA ASN A 96 -1.47 -16.40 3.49
C ASN A 96 -1.49 -16.12 1.97
N THR A 97 -1.93 -14.94 1.53
CA THR A 97 -2.15 -14.66 0.10
C THR A 97 -1.20 -13.61 -0.46
N ALA A 98 -0.97 -12.51 0.26
CA ALA A 98 -0.22 -11.37 -0.24
C ALA A 98 1.28 -11.51 -0.03
N ILE A 99 1.72 -12.18 1.05
CA ILE A 99 3.15 -12.33 1.37
C ILE A 99 3.92 -12.94 0.21
N SER A 100 3.42 -14.01 -0.40
CA SER A 100 4.13 -14.68 -1.51
C SER A 100 4.49 -13.70 -2.64
N TYR A 101 3.55 -12.84 -3.03
CA TYR A 101 3.78 -11.82 -4.06
C TYR A 101 4.79 -10.76 -3.59
N LEU A 102 4.65 -10.29 -2.36
CA LEU A 102 5.49 -9.24 -1.78
C LEU A 102 6.93 -9.71 -1.52
N THR A 103 7.13 -11.01 -1.26
CA THR A 103 8.45 -11.62 -1.09
C THR A 103 9.17 -11.95 -2.41
N THR A 104 8.55 -11.70 -3.57
CA THR A 104 9.25 -11.92 -4.84
C THR A 104 10.44 -10.96 -4.96
N PRO A 105 11.64 -11.42 -5.36
CA PRO A 105 12.86 -10.58 -5.37
C PRO A 105 12.77 -9.30 -6.21
N ASP A 106 11.80 -9.24 -7.13
CA ASP A 106 11.62 -8.12 -8.07
C ASP A 106 10.37 -7.27 -7.74
N PHE A 107 9.71 -7.51 -6.60
CA PHE A 107 8.51 -6.78 -6.19
C PHE A 107 8.73 -5.27 -6.18
N GLU A 108 9.74 -4.79 -5.46
CA GLU A 108 10.01 -3.37 -5.25
C GLU A 108 10.25 -2.64 -6.57
N ARG A 109 11.10 -3.24 -7.43
CA ARG A 109 11.37 -2.74 -8.78
C ARG A 109 10.09 -2.61 -9.61
N ARG A 110 9.28 -3.68 -9.69
CA ARG A 110 8.03 -3.65 -10.48
C ARG A 110 7.05 -2.63 -9.93
N PHE A 111 6.91 -2.56 -8.60
CA PHE A 111 6.00 -1.65 -7.94
C PHE A 111 6.37 -0.19 -8.25
N VAL A 112 7.62 0.21 -7.99
CA VAL A 112 8.13 1.56 -8.28
C VAL A 112 7.95 1.94 -9.75
N ARG A 113 8.29 1.03 -10.68
CA ARG A 113 8.14 1.29 -12.12
C ARG A 113 6.68 1.45 -12.54
N ASN A 114 5.76 0.70 -11.92
CA ASN A 114 4.34 0.82 -12.21
C ASN A 114 3.77 2.16 -11.70
N GLU A 115 4.15 2.59 -10.50
CA GLU A 115 3.78 3.91 -9.97
C GLU A 115 4.32 5.04 -10.84
N TYR A 116 5.57 4.93 -11.30
CA TYR A 116 6.16 5.89 -12.23
C TYR A 116 5.40 5.95 -13.56
N ARG A 117 5.05 4.80 -14.15
CA ARG A 117 4.22 4.77 -15.37
C ARG A 117 2.83 5.37 -15.15
N ALA A 118 2.22 5.13 -13.99
CA ALA A 118 0.91 5.69 -13.66
C ALA A 118 0.93 7.22 -13.59
N ILE A 119 1.97 7.82 -12.98
CA ILE A 119 2.09 9.28 -12.90
C ILE A 119 2.40 9.92 -14.25
N LEU A 120 3.19 9.25 -15.10
CA LEU A 120 3.39 9.67 -16.49
C LEU A 120 2.07 9.65 -17.27
N GLY A 121 1.28 8.58 -17.16
CA GLY A 121 -0.03 8.48 -17.81
C GLY A 121 -1.03 9.56 -17.35
N LYS A 122 -1.00 9.93 -16.07
CA LYS A 122 -1.80 11.06 -15.54
C LYS A 122 -1.34 12.40 -16.11
N SER A 123 -0.04 12.60 -16.28
CA SER A 123 0.55 13.83 -16.82
C SER A 123 0.20 14.03 -18.31
N VAL A 124 0.19 12.95 -19.10
CA VAL A 124 -0.21 12.98 -20.52
C VAL A 124 -1.69 13.34 -20.67
N LYS A 125 -2.59 12.77 -19.84
CA LYS A 125 -4.02 13.09 -19.88
C LYS A 125 -4.32 14.55 -19.48
N LYS A 126 -3.56 15.14 -18.56
CA LYS A 126 -3.71 16.53 -18.13
C LYS A 126 -3.37 17.56 -19.24
N HIS A 127 -2.50 17.19 -20.18
CA HIS A 127 -2.19 18.02 -21.36
C HIS A 127 -3.19 17.80 -22.50
N ALA A 128 -3.72 16.60 -22.67
CA ALA A 128 -4.69 16.28 -23.73
C ALA A 128 -6.11 16.85 -23.50
N SER A 129 -6.41 17.37 -22.31
CA SER A 129 -7.74 17.88 -21.92
C SER A 129 -7.85 19.42 -21.91
N ARG A 130 -6.89 20.13 -22.53
CA ARG A 130 -6.93 21.59 -22.72
C ARG A 130 -7.13 22.04 -24.18
N VAL A 131 -7.57 21.14 -25.05
CA VAL A 131 -8.03 21.50 -26.39
C VAL A 131 -9.45 20.97 -26.52
N PHE A 132 -10.39 21.92 -26.44
CA PHE A 132 -11.75 22.01 -27.00
C PHE A 132 -12.59 22.88 -26.07
#